data_AF-A0A5M9ZLF1-F1
#
_entry.id   AF-A0A5M9ZLF1-F1
#
_cell.length_a   1.000
_cell.length_b   1.000
_cell.length_c   1.000
_cell.angle_alpha   90.00
_cell.angle_beta   90.00
_cell.angle_gamma   90.00
#
_symmetry.space_group_name_H-M   'P 1'
#
loop_
_entity.id
_entity.type
_entity.pdbx_description
1 polymer ?
#
loop_
_entity_poly.entity_id
_entity_poly.type
_entity_poly.pdbx_seq_one_letter_code
_entity_poly.pdbx_strand_id
1 'polypeptide(L)'
;MLNDTVREGVMDGVIWRIAAHPRFFAWNGYVNLPEGHPWRRLEDWQIPADVHGGITYGPDPDGWIGFDMMTAHDSVVTLDGHDLDDDLKLFCIEHGLPEPRIERRTFEDVYKETLRLAHEAAEAMKTAGIAG
;
A
#
# COMPACT_ATOMS: atom_id res chain seq x y z
N MET A 1 1.37 15.03 3.31
CA MET A 1 0.37 15.37 2.28
C MET A 1 0.72 14.60 1.01
N LEU A 2 -0.18 13.72 0.56
CA LEU A 2 -0.05 12.87 -0.63
C LEU A 2 -0.11 13.69 -1.93
N ASN A 3 0.90 14.54 -2.18
CA ASN A 3 0.91 15.48 -3.30
C ASN A 3 1.03 14.81 -4.68
N ASP A 4 1.37 13.52 -4.73
CA ASP A 4 1.60 12.76 -5.96
C ASP A 4 0.52 11.69 -6.20
N THR A 5 -0.75 12.07 -5.96
CA THR A 5 -1.89 11.18 -6.25
C THR A 5 -1.99 10.92 -7.75
N VAL A 6 -1.89 9.66 -8.14
CA VAL A 6 -1.92 9.19 -9.53
C VAL A 6 -3.35 8.78 -9.94
N ARG A 7 -4.12 8.25 -9.00
CA ARG A 7 -5.53 7.86 -9.20
C ARG A 7 -6.28 7.88 -7.89
N GLU A 8 -7.56 8.26 -7.93
CA GLU A 8 -8.42 8.26 -6.76
C GLU A 8 -9.87 7.94 -7.11
N GLY A 9 -10.66 7.63 -6.08
CA GLY A 9 -12.08 7.38 -6.22
C GLY A 9 -12.77 7.14 -4.87
N VAL A 10 -14.02 6.71 -4.94
CA VAL A 10 -14.83 6.36 -3.77
C VAL A 10 -15.43 4.98 -4.00
N MET A 11 -15.41 4.13 -2.97
CA MET A 11 -16.03 2.80 -2.95
C MET A 11 -16.80 2.64 -1.64
N ASP A 12 -18.11 2.39 -1.71
CA ASP A 12 -18.97 2.20 -0.53
C ASP A 12 -18.79 3.28 0.56
N GLY A 13 -18.63 4.55 0.15
CA GLY A 13 -18.42 5.68 1.05
C GLY A 13 -16.97 5.89 1.52
N VAL A 14 -16.06 4.97 1.22
CA VAL A 14 -14.62 5.05 1.55
C VAL A 14 -13.86 5.68 0.38
N ILE A 15 -13.16 6.78 0.65
CA ILE A 15 -12.26 7.42 -0.32
C ILE A 15 -10.98 6.58 -0.42
N TRP A 16 -10.52 6.32 -1.64
CA TRP A 16 -9.26 5.63 -1.87
C TRP A 16 -8.36 6.41 -2.83
N ARG A 17 -7.05 6.21 -2.70
CA ARG A 17 -6.01 6.85 -3.52
C ARG A 17 -4.88 5.89 -3.82
N ILE A 18 -4.30 6.05 -5.00
CA ILE A 18 -2.98 5.53 -5.34
C ILE A 18 -2.06 6.73 -5.50
N ALA A 19 -0.95 6.74 -4.78
CA ALA A 19 0.09 7.76 -4.91
C ALA A 19 1.45 7.13 -5.20
N ALA A 20 2.30 7.85 -5.93
CA ALA A 20 3.68 7.41 -6.14
C ALA A 20 4.50 7.62 -4.86
N HIS A 21 5.43 6.71 -4.59
CA HIS A 21 6.42 6.89 -3.53
C HIS A 21 7.35 8.06 -3.92
N PRO A 22 7.66 9.01 -3.01
CA PRO A 22 8.39 10.23 -3.37
C PRO A 22 9.86 10.03 -3.75
N ARG A 23 10.40 8.81 -3.62
CA ARG A 23 11.82 8.48 -3.92
C ARG A 23 12.01 7.29 -4.84
N PHE A 24 10.96 6.51 -5.10
CA PHE A 24 11.05 5.26 -5.84
C PHE A 24 9.89 5.21 -6.84
N PHE A 25 10.08 4.56 -7.99
CA PHE A 25 9.00 4.21 -8.90
C PHE A 25 8.19 3.03 -8.32
N ALA A 26 7.52 3.28 -7.20
CA ALA A 26 6.56 2.39 -6.57
C ALA A 26 5.25 3.14 -6.36
N TRP A 27 4.13 2.43 -6.50
CA TRP A 27 2.81 2.99 -6.22
C TRP A 27 2.26 2.37 -4.95
N ASN A 28 1.73 3.23 -4.07
CA ASN A 28 1.19 2.83 -2.79
C ASN A 28 -0.32 3.09 -2.76
N GLY A 29 -1.05 2.20 -2.10
CA GLY A 29 -2.50 2.30 -1.95
C GLY A 29 -2.87 2.90 -0.60
N TYR A 30 -3.88 3.77 -0.60
CA TYR A 30 -4.37 4.46 0.58
C TYR A 30 -5.89 4.47 0.62
N VAL A 31 -6.46 4.40 1.82
CA VAL A 31 -7.91 4.62 2.04
C VAL A 31 -8.12 5.57 3.21
N ASN A 32 -9.15 6.41 3.12
CA ASN A 32 -9.55 7.29 4.20
C ASN A 32 -10.65 6.63 5.02
N LEU A 33 -10.33 6.35 6.27
CA LEU A 33 -11.28 5.90 7.26
C LEU A 33 -12.09 7.11 7.74
N PRO A 34 -13.42 7.15 7.60
CA PRO A 34 -14.23 8.27 8.09
C PRO A 34 -14.22 8.34 9.63
N GLU A 35 -14.73 9.44 10.17
CA GLU A 35 -14.86 9.61 11.63
C GLU A 35 -15.73 8.50 12.24
N GLY A 36 -15.29 7.98 13.39
CA GLY A 36 -15.96 6.86 14.07
C GLY A 36 -15.60 5.47 13.53
N HIS A 37 -14.88 5.36 12.40
CA HIS A 37 -14.48 4.07 11.84
C HIS A 37 -13.74 3.21 12.90
N PRO A 38 -14.07 1.91 13.05
CA PRO A 38 -13.52 1.06 14.11
C PRO A 38 -11.99 0.97 14.08
N TRP A 39 -11.39 1.03 12.88
CA TRP A 39 -9.94 0.98 12.70
C TRP A 39 -9.20 2.27 13.04
N ARG A 40 -9.88 3.42 13.23
CA ARG A 40 -9.19 4.71 13.50
C ARG A 40 -8.40 4.75 14.81
N ARG A 41 -8.63 3.80 15.72
CA ARG A 41 -7.95 3.72 17.02
C ARG A 41 -6.96 2.55 17.11
N LEU A 42 -6.79 1.83 16.00
CA LEU A 42 -5.85 0.74 15.90
C LEU A 42 -4.52 1.29 15.43
N GLU A 43 -3.44 0.65 15.85
CA GLU A 43 -2.14 0.80 15.19
C GLU A 43 -2.18 0.08 13.84
N ASP A 44 -1.35 0.48 12.87
CA ASP A 44 -1.29 -0.14 11.52
C ASP A 44 -1.24 -1.67 11.56
N TRP A 45 -0.35 -2.25 12.37
CA TRP A 45 -0.16 -3.71 12.49
C TRP A 45 -1.34 -4.44 13.14
N GLN A 46 -2.32 -3.71 13.69
CA GLN A 46 -3.54 -4.29 14.27
C GLN A 46 -4.71 -4.28 13.30
N ILE A 47 -4.61 -3.55 12.18
CA ILE A 47 -5.68 -3.47 11.20
C ILE A 47 -5.76 -4.81 10.45
N PRO A 48 -6.92 -5.50 10.48
CA PRO A 48 -7.05 -6.85 9.93
C PRO A 48 -7.31 -6.82 8.41
N ALA A 49 -6.56 -6.00 7.67
CA ALA A 49 -6.72 -5.88 6.23
C ALA A 49 -5.83 -6.88 5.47
N ASP A 50 -6.37 -7.53 4.45
CA ASP A 50 -5.66 -8.51 3.61
C ASP A 50 -5.07 -7.84 2.37
N VAL A 51 -4.08 -6.99 2.62
CA VAL A 51 -3.29 -6.32 1.59
C VAL A 51 -1.84 -6.79 1.62
N HIS A 52 -1.19 -6.76 0.46
CA HIS A 52 0.22 -7.07 0.30
C HIS A 52 1.09 -6.32 1.31
N GLY A 53 1.86 -7.08 2.10
CA GLY A 53 2.71 -6.54 3.18
C GLY A 53 1.98 -6.06 4.43
N GLY A 54 0.65 -6.06 4.44
CA GLY A 54 -0.16 -5.47 5.50
C GLY A 54 -0.19 -3.93 5.44
N ILE A 55 -0.89 -3.31 6.40
CA ILE A 55 -0.89 -1.85 6.51
C ILE A 55 0.49 -1.37 6.97
N THR A 56 1.01 -0.38 6.25
CA THR A 56 2.35 0.22 6.46
C THR A 56 2.26 1.67 6.94
N TYR A 57 1.11 2.32 6.74
CA TYR A 57 0.91 3.73 7.06
C TYR A 57 -0.41 3.92 7.80
N GLY A 58 -0.37 4.78 8.82
CA GLY A 58 -1.56 5.27 9.52
C GLY A 58 -2.13 4.29 10.56
N PRO A 59 -3.37 4.50 11.04
CA PRO A 59 -4.24 5.65 10.75
C PRO A 59 -3.59 6.97 11.15
N ASP A 60 -3.52 7.91 10.22
CA ASP A 60 -3.10 9.28 10.53
C ASP A 60 -4.25 10.11 11.16
N PRO A 61 -4.00 11.34 11.64
CA PRO A 61 -5.04 12.17 12.24
C PRO A 61 -6.24 12.46 11.32
N ASP A 62 -6.04 12.42 10.00
CA ASP A 62 -7.10 12.63 9.00
C ASP A 62 -7.81 11.31 8.64
N GLY A 63 -7.36 10.19 9.19
CA GLY A 63 -7.91 8.85 9.02
C GLY A 63 -7.34 8.09 7.83
N TRP A 64 -6.25 8.53 7.21
CA TRP A 64 -5.64 7.76 6.13
C TRP A 64 -4.86 6.57 6.67
N ILE A 65 -5.11 5.41 6.06
CA ILE A 65 -4.26 4.23 6.16
C ILE A 65 -3.74 3.86 4.77
N GLY A 66 -2.66 3.11 4.70
CA GLY A 66 -2.16 2.61 3.42
C GLY A 66 -1.15 1.49 3.55
N PHE A 67 -0.84 0.88 2.41
CA PHE A 67 0.17 -0.16 2.29
C PHE A 67 1.24 0.28 1.27
N ASP A 68 2.46 -0.15 1.52
CA ASP A 68 3.57 0.00 0.60
C ASP A 68 3.64 -1.22 -0.33
N MET A 69 3.88 -0.98 -1.61
CA MET A 69 4.16 -2.07 -2.57
C MET A 69 5.65 -2.42 -2.65
N MET A 70 6.49 -1.80 -1.82
CA MET A 70 7.90 -2.15 -1.64
C MET A 70 8.07 -3.09 -0.44
N THR A 71 7.54 -4.29 -0.53
CA THR A 71 7.75 -5.32 0.50
C THR A 71 8.97 -6.17 0.17
N ALA A 72 9.29 -7.14 1.04
CA ALA A 72 10.36 -8.08 0.74
C ALA A 72 10.08 -8.80 -0.58
N HIS A 73 11.07 -8.78 -1.48
CA HIS A 73 11.05 -9.37 -2.83
C HIS A 73 10.37 -8.55 -3.92
N ASP A 74 9.81 -7.37 -3.66
CA ASP A 74 9.28 -6.54 -4.75
C ASP A 74 10.39 -5.79 -5.48
N SER A 75 10.20 -5.64 -6.79
CA SER A 75 11.08 -4.91 -7.68
C SER A 75 11.01 -3.41 -7.40
N VAL A 76 12.17 -2.76 -7.34
CA VAL A 76 12.26 -1.31 -7.07
C VAL A 76 13.19 -0.63 -8.07
N VAL A 77 12.64 0.34 -8.79
CA VAL A 77 13.41 1.26 -9.63
C VAL A 77 13.44 2.62 -8.95
N THR A 78 14.61 3.26 -8.84
CA THR A 78 14.69 4.61 -8.28
C THR A 78 14.29 5.68 -9.31
N LEU A 79 13.98 6.90 -8.87
CA LEU A 79 13.54 7.97 -9.77
C LEU A 79 14.56 8.35 -10.87
N ASP A 80 15.84 8.05 -10.70
CA ASP A 80 16.87 8.26 -11.72
C ASP A 80 16.95 7.13 -12.77
N GLY A 81 16.09 6.11 -12.65
CA GLY A 81 16.03 4.96 -13.54
C GLY A 81 16.96 3.81 -13.14
N HIS A 82 17.65 3.89 -12.00
CA HIS A 82 18.47 2.81 -11.47
C HIS A 82 17.59 1.64 -10.99
N ASP A 83 17.83 0.46 -11.53
CA ASP A 83 17.14 -0.79 -11.18
C ASP A 83 17.87 -1.47 -10.00
N LEU A 84 17.27 -1.43 -8.81
CA LEU A 84 17.84 -2.05 -7.61
C LEU A 84 17.81 -3.59 -7.68
N ASP A 85 17.04 -4.18 -8.60
CA ASP A 85 17.01 -5.62 -8.80
C ASP A 85 18.36 -6.15 -9.28
N ASP A 86 19.03 -5.41 -10.16
CA ASP A 86 20.33 -5.80 -10.72
C ASP A 86 21.44 -5.67 -9.69
N ASP A 87 21.40 -4.63 -8.86
CA ASP A 87 22.31 -4.48 -7.71
C ASP A 87 22.15 -5.64 -6.71
N LEU A 88 20.91 -6.03 -6.41
CA LEU A 88 20.63 -7.14 -5.50
C LEU A 88 21.14 -8.47 -6.07
N LYS A 89 20.93 -8.72 -7.37
CA LYS A 89 21.48 -9.92 -8.04
C LYS A 89 23.00 -9.93 -7.99
N LEU A 90 23.64 -8.80 -8.29
CA LEU A 90 25.10 -8.69 -8.28
C LEU A 90 25.65 -8.96 -6.88
N PHE A 91 25.04 -8.36 -5.85
CA PHE A 91 25.39 -8.63 -4.46
C PHE A 91 25.28 -10.12 -4.12
N CYS A 92 24.20 -10.80 -4.51
CA CYS A 92 24.07 -12.23 -4.26
C CYS A 92 25.16 -13.05 -4.95
N ILE A 93 25.53 -12.70 -6.19
CA ILE A 93 26.61 -13.37 -6.94
C ILE A 93 27.96 -13.15 -6.23
N GLU A 94 28.29 -11.92 -5.88
CA GLU A 94 29.57 -11.56 -5.25
C GLU A 94 29.78 -12.24 -3.89
N HIS A 95 28.68 -12.50 -3.18
CA HIS A 95 28.70 -13.10 -1.85
C HIS A 95 28.34 -14.60 -1.83
N GLY A 96 28.11 -15.23 -2.98
CA GLY A 96 27.73 -16.65 -3.07
C GLY A 96 26.38 -16.98 -2.42
N LEU A 97 25.46 -16.02 -2.40
CA LEU A 97 24.11 -16.17 -1.87
C LEU A 97 23.16 -16.72 -2.96
N PRO A 98 22.02 -17.32 -2.56
CA PRO A 98 20.98 -17.71 -3.52
C PRO A 98 20.49 -16.52 -4.36
N GLU A 99 20.07 -16.82 -5.59
CA GLU A 99 19.45 -15.82 -6.45
C GLU A 99 18.21 -15.21 -5.76
N PRO A 100 18.08 -13.88 -5.71
CA PRO A 100 16.97 -13.24 -5.04
C PRO A 100 15.67 -13.51 -5.81
N ARG A 101 14.59 -13.82 -5.09
CA ARG A 101 13.24 -13.72 -5.66
C ARG A 101 12.91 -12.25 -5.85
N ILE A 102 12.46 -11.91 -7.06
CA ILE A 102 12.05 -10.56 -7.44
C ILE A 102 10.65 -10.64 -8.07
N GLU A 103 9.73 -9.84 -7.55
CA GLU A 103 8.34 -9.73 -8.01
C GLU A 103 8.09 -8.35 -8.58
N ARG A 104 7.65 -8.31 -9.84
CA ARG A 104 7.28 -7.05 -10.49
C ARG A 104 5.80 -6.83 -10.36
N ARG A 105 5.42 -5.81 -9.58
CA ARG A 105 4.04 -5.39 -9.42
C ARG A 105 3.68 -4.32 -10.44
N THR A 106 2.51 -4.45 -11.03
CA THR A 106 1.98 -3.49 -11.98
C THR A 106 1.06 -2.49 -11.29
N PHE A 107 0.77 -1.38 -11.96
CA PHE A 107 -0.23 -0.41 -11.47
C PHE A 107 -1.59 -1.07 -11.22
N GLU A 108 -1.96 -2.04 -12.06
CA GLU A 108 -3.22 -2.76 -11.94
C GLU A 108 -3.26 -3.65 -10.70
N ASP A 109 -2.12 -4.19 -10.27
CA ASP A 109 -2.03 -4.94 -9.01
C ASP A 109 -2.28 -4.01 -7.82
N VAL A 110 -1.59 -2.86 -7.78
CA VAL A 110 -1.80 -1.83 -6.74
C VAL A 110 -3.24 -1.35 -6.72
N TYR A 111 -3.84 -1.16 -7.90
CA TYR A 111 -5.24 -0.74 -8.02
C TYR A 111 -6.19 -1.76 -7.43
N LYS A 112 -6.07 -3.04 -7.77
CA LYS A 112 -6.91 -4.11 -7.21
C LYS A 112 -6.76 -4.24 -5.70
N GLU A 113 -5.54 -4.12 -5.19
CA GLU A 113 -5.23 -4.17 -3.76
C GLU A 113 -5.83 -2.98 -3.01
N THR A 114 -5.74 -1.78 -3.60
CA THR A 114 -6.35 -0.56 -3.06
C THR A 114 -7.87 -0.67 -2.99
N LEU A 115 -8.50 -1.23 -4.04
CA LEU A 115 -9.94 -1.47 -4.03
C LEU A 115 -10.36 -2.53 -3.00
N ARG A 116 -9.55 -3.58 -2.82
CA ARG A 116 -9.79 -4.58 -1.77
C ARG A 116 -9.76 -3.93 -0.39
N LEU A 117 -8.75 -3.10 -0.11
CA LEU A 117 -8.66 -2.37 1.15
C LEU A 117 -9.87 -1.45 1.38
N ALA A 118 -10.31 -0.74 0.35
CA ALA A 118 -11.47 0.14 0.44
C ALA A 118 -12.75 -0.64 0.75
N HIS A 119 -12.91 -1.82 0.11
CA HIS A 119 -14.02 -2.72 0.38
C HIS A 119 -14.00 -3.26 1.81
N GLU A 120 -12.85 -3.72 2.30
CA GLU A 120 -12.71 -4.25 3.67
C GLU A 120 -12.99 -3.17 4.73
N ALA A 121 -12.52 -1.94 4.52
CA ALA A 121 -12.84 -0.80 5.37
C ALA A 121 -14.36 -0.53 5.40
N ALA A 122 -15.01 -0.54 4.24
CA ALA A 122 -16.47 -0.36 4.15
C ALA A 122 -17.24 -1.49 4.87
N GLU A 123 -16.81 -2.74 4.76
CA GLU A 123 -17.42 -3.87 5.50
C GLU A 123 -17.23 -3.75 7.02
N ALA A 124 -16.08 -3.22 7.47
CA ALA A 124 -15.84 -2.95 8.87
C ALA A 124 -16.81 -1.90 9.44
N MET A 125 -17.15 -0.86 8.65
CA MET A 125 -18.18 0.11 9.03
C MET A 125 -19.55 -0.53 9.19
N LYS A 126 -19.97 -1.34 8.20
CA LYS A 126 -21.27 -2.06 8.22
C LYS A 126 -21.38 -2.96 9.44
N THR A 127 -20.33 -3.71 9.75
CA THR A 127 -20.26 -4.61 10.91
C THR A 127 -20.34 -3.85 12.24
N ALA A 128 -19.76 -2.66 12.31
CA ALA A 128 -19.81 -1.79 13.48
C ALA A 128 -21.15 -1.02 13.63
N GLY A 129 -22.09 -1.17 12.70
CA GLY A 129 -23.35 -0.42 12.69
C GLY A 129 -23.19 1.05 12.31
N ILE A 130 -22.09 1.41 11.66
CA ILE A 130 -21.82 2.75 11.14
C ILE A 130 -22.27 2.72 9.68
N ALA A 131 -23.44 3.32 9.39
CA ALA A 131 -23.94 3.41 8.03
C ALA A 131 -22.97 4.23 7.16
N GLY A 132 -22.60 3.69 6.00
CA GLY A 132 -21.76 4.34 4.98
C GLY A 132 -22.48 5.43 4.20
#